data_AF-A0A317IHV8-F1
#
_entry.id   AF-A0A317IHV8-F1
#
_cell.length_a   1.000
_cell.length_b   1.000
_cell.length_c   1.000
_cell.angle_alpha   90.00
_cell.angle_beta   90.00
_cell.angle_gamma   90.00
#
_symmetry.space_group_name_H-M   'P 1'
#
loop_
_entity.id
_entity.type
_entity.pdbx_description
1 polymer ?
#
loop_
_entity_poly.entity_id
_entity_poly.type
_entity_poly.pdbx_seq_one_letter_code
_entity_poly.pdbx_strand_id
1 'polypeptide(L)'
;MNEQPWQYIYAHKEDSALFNSIAESLMPGNRIWATNAPLLIVSMARKTFMDNGSHNGSAVHDTGMANYALSLQATEMGLFTHMMGGFDHSQLKQNLNLIDDLQPIVIIAVGYPGDASVLPEALKQREHAKRSRKNQTEFVFTQSQNN
;
A
#
# COMPACT_ATOMS: atom_id res chain seq x y z
N MET A 1 24.10 2.86 4.47
CA MET A 1 23.58 2.45 5.80
C MET A 1 22.41 1.53 5.56
N ASN A 2 22.28 0.42 6.28
CA ASN A 2 21.17 -0.53 6.13
C ASN A 2 20.05 -0.21 7.14
N GLU A 3 19.45 0.97 7.02
CA GLU A 3 18.54 1.53 8.04
C GLU A 3 17.22 0.74 8.18
N GLN A 4 16.73 0.15 7.09
CA GLN A 4 15.53 -0.70 7.07
C GLN A 4 14.31 -0.02 7.73
N PRO A 5 13.87 1.14 7.22
CA PRO A 5 12.87 1.98 7.89
C PRO A 5 11.43 1.45 7.79
N TRP A 6 11.19 0.40 6.99
CA TRP A 6 9.87 -0.18 6.78
C TRP A 6 9.34 -0.85 8.05
N GLN A 7 8.05 -0.65 8.32
CA GLN A 7 7.30 -1.27 9.41
C GLN A 7 5.94 -1.72 8.88
N TYR A 8 5.46 -2.87 9.37
CA TYR A 8 4.22 -3.48 8.89
C TYR A 8 3.31 -3.87 10.04
N ILE A 9 2.02 -3.59 9.91
CA ILE A 9 0.95 -4.21 10.71
C ILE A 9 0.08 -4.98 9.73
N TYR A 10 -0.22 -6.24 10.00
CA TYR A 10 -1.11 -7.02 9.16
C TYR A 10 -2.27 -7.60 9.97
N ALA A 11 -3.40 -7.79 9.31
CA ALA A 11 -4.60 -8.38 9.90
C ALA A 11 -5.25 -9.34 8.91
N HIS A 12 -5.45 -10.58 9.35
CA HIS A 12 -6.32 -11.52 8.64
C HIS A 12 -7.77 -11.09 8.84
N LYS A 13 -8.62 -11.35 7.84
CA LYS A 13 -10.06 -11.06 7.92
C LYS A 13 -10.76 -11.77 9.10
N GLU A 14 -10.21 -12.90 9.53
CA GLU A 14 -10.65 -13.66 10.71
C GLU A 14 -10.34 -12.92 12.03
N ASP A 15 -9.28 -12.11 12.07
CA ASP A 15 -9.01 -11.13 13.13
C ASP A 15 -9.90 -9.90 12.92
N SER A 16 -11.20 -10.11 13.13
CA SER A 16 -12.23 -9.12 12.83
C SER A 16 -11.99 -7.77 13.49
N ALA A 17 -11.40 -7.71 14.69
CA ALA A 17 -11.16 -6.45 15.37
C ALA A 17 -10.11 -5.61 14.64
N LEU A 18 -8.89 -6.13 14.48
CA LEU A 18 -7.80 -5.37 13.85
C LEU A 18 -8.08 -5.13 12.37
N PHE A 19 -8.66 -6.11 11.68
CA PHE A 19 -9.04 -5.96 10.28
C PHE A 19 -10.06 -4.84 10.09
N ASN A 20 -11.10 -4.77 10.92
CA ASN A 20 -12.09 -3.71 10.87
C ASN A 20 -11.48 -2.35 11.21
N SER A 21 -10.60 -2.27 12.22
CA SER A 21 -9.88 -1.04 12.56
C SER A 21 -9.06 -0.48 11.38
N ILE A 22 -8.46 -1.34 10.55
CA ILE A 22 -7.77 -0.92 9.32
C ILE A 22 -8.78 -0.57 8.23
N ALA A 23 -9.79 -1.40 8.00
CA ALA A 23 -10.77 -1.21 6.93
C ALA A 23 -11.60 0.07 7.11
N GLU A 24 -11.87 0.46 8.35
CA GLU A 24 -12.60 1.67 8.71
C GLU A 24 -11.87 2.98 8.37
N SER A 25 -10.56 2.95 8.13
CA SER A 25 -9.82 4.12 7.65
C SER A 25 -9.79 4.23 6.14
N LEU A 26 -10.09 3.15 5.40
CA LEU A 26 -10.10 3.16 3.93
C LEU A 26 -11.17 4.13 3.42
N MET A 27 -10.81 4.91 2.40
CA MET A 27 -11.80 5.72 1.68
C MET A 27 -12.88 4.83 1.04
N PRO A 28 -14.13 5.31 0.88
CA PRO A 28 -15.25 4.48 0.44
C PRO A 28 -14.99 3.68 -0.84
N GLY A 29 -14.30 4.29 -1.82
CA GLY A 29 -13.95 3.66 -3.08
C GLY A 29 -12.96 2.48 -2.97
N ASN A 30 -12.13 2.45 -1.93
CA ASN A 30 -11.26 1.32 -1.61
C ASN A 30 -11.98 0.30 -0.74
N ARG A 31 -12.72 0.75 0.26
CA ARG A 31 -13.39 -0.10 1.24
C ARG A 31 -14.34 -1.12 0.60
N ILE A 32 -15.09 -0.72 -0.43
CA ILE A 32 -16.10 -1.57 -1.10
C ILE A 32 -15.54 -2.90 -1.63
N TRP A 33 -14.27 -2.97 -2.01
CA TRP A 33 -13.65 -4.17 -2.55
C TRP A 33 -12.52 -4.71 -1.66
N ALA A 34 -11.77 -3.84 -0.99
CA ALA A 34 -10.62 -4.26 -0.18
C ALA A 34 -11.01 -5.14 1.01
N THR A 35 -12.21 -4.98 1.56
CA THR A 35 -12.72 -5.83 2.66
C THR A 35 -13.03 -7.27 2.20
N ASN A 36 -13.03 -7.54 0.90
CA ASN A 36 -13.14 -8.91 0.38
C ASN A 36 -11.81 -9.66 0.45
N ALA A 37 -10.68 -8.96 0.55
CA ALA A 37 -9.38 -9.58 0.70
C ALA A 37 -9.25 -10.31 2.05
N PRO A 38 -8.58 -11.47 2.11
CA PRO A 38 -8.34 -12.20 3.35
C PRO A 38 -7.30 -11.53 4.25
N LEU A 39 -6.49 -10.61 3.73
CA LEU A 39 -5.41 -9.95 4.45
C LEU A 39 -5.33 -8.46 4.08
N LEU A 40 -5.24 -7.61 5.10
CA LEU A 40 -4.85 -6.20 4.96
C LEU A 40 -3.51 -5.97 5.65
N ILE A 41 -2.63 -5.21 5.02
CA ILE A 41 -1.33 -4.82 5.57
C ILE A 41 -1.20 -3.30 5.55
N VAL A 42 -0.96 -2.68 6.70
CA VAL A 42 -0.55 -1.28 6.79
C VAL A 42 0.96 -1.22 6.63
N SER A 43 1.43 -0.58 5.56
CA SER A 43 2.85 -0.30 5.33
C SER A 43 3.18 1.10 5.82
N MET A 44 4.19 1.20 6.67
CA MET A 44 4.65 2.43 7.30
C MET A 44 6.16 2.59 7.15
N ALA A 45 6.62 3.84 7.16
CA ALA A 45 8.02 4.17 7.30
C ALA A 45 8.29 4.86 8.65
N ARG A 46 9.42 4.53 9.28
CA ARG A 46 10.00 5.34 10.35
C ARG A 46 10.53 6.65 9.77
N LYS A 47 10.08 7.80 10.27
CA LYS A 47 10.46 9.13 9.74
C LYS A 47 11.88 9.55 10.11
N THR A 48 12.48 8.90 11.11
CA THR A 48 13.78 9.25 11.66
C THR A 48 14.76 8.08 11.62
N PHE A 49 16.06 8.38 11.65
CA PHE A 49 17.12 7.37 11.81
C PHE A 49 17.16 6.86 13.25
N MET A 50 17.38 5.55 13.44
CA MET A 50 17.43 4.94 14.77
C MET A 50 18.62 5.40 15.62
N ASP A 51 19.74 5.75 15.00
CA ASP A 51 20.99 6.07 15.69
C ASP A 51 20.97 7.45 16.36
N ASN A 52 20.30 8.42 15.75
CA ASN A 52 20.38 9.83 16.14
C ASN A 52 19.03 10.57 16.12
N GLY A 53 17.95 9.94 15.67
CA GLY A 53 16.61 10.54 15.64
C GLY A 53 16.43 11.68 14.63
N SER A 54 17.42 11.95 13.78
CA SER A 54 17.29 12.94 12.71
C SER A 54 16.40 12.43 11.57
N HIS A 55 15.86 13.35 10.77
CA HIS A 55 14.95 12.99 9.68
C HIS A 55 15.61 12.06 8.64
N ASN A 56 14.95 10.94 8.35
CA ASN A 56 15.33 10.02 7.29
C ASN A 56 14.57 10.36 6.00
N GLY A 57 15.21 11.13 5.13
CA GLY A 57 14.63 11.54 3.83
C GLY A 57 14.43 10.39 2.83
N SER A 58 15.09 9.24 3.04
CA SER A 58 14.97 8.06 2.16
C SER A 58 13.90 7.07 2.64
N ALA A 59 13.28 7.30 3.81
CA ALA A 59 12.46 6.30 4.48
C ALA A 59 11.27 5.79 3.65
N VAL A 60 10.57 6.71 2.99
CA VAL A 60 9.42 6.37 2.13
C VAL A 60 9.86 5.64 0.86
N HIS A 61 10.98 6.04 0.25
CA HIS A 61 11.56 5.36 -0.91
C HIS A 61 11.92 3.92 -0.57
N ASP A 62 12.65 3.72 0.53
CA ASP A 62 13.13 2.39 0.95
C ASP A 62 11.95 1.48 1.33
N THR A 63 10.92 2.02 1.96
CA THR A 63 9.67 1.29 2.24
C THR A 63 8.92 0.94 0.95
N GLY A 64 8.93 1.83 -0.06
CA GLY A 64 8.41 1.53 -1.39
C GLY A 64 9.12 0.35 -2.06
N MET A 65 10.45 0.28 -1.94
CA MET A 65 11.25 -0.86 -2.43
C MET A 65 10.92 -2.16 -1.70
N ALA A 66 10.76 -2.11 -0.37
CA ALA A 66 10.32 -3.27 0.41
C ALA A 66 8.92 -3.75 0.01
N ASN A 67 7.99 -2.82 -0.23
CA ASN A 67 6.64 -3.12 -0.71
C ASN A 67 6.65 -3.74 -2.12
N TYR A 68 7.53 -3.27 -3.01
CA TYR A 68 7.70 -3.85 -4.34
C TYR A 68 8.21 -5.29 -4.25
N ALA A 69 9.22 -5.56 -3.42
CA ALA A 69 9.70 -6.92 -3.19
C ALA A 69 8.60 -7.84 -2.63
N LEU A 70 7.80 -7.35 -1.68
CA LEU A 70 6.62 -8.06 -1.16
C LEU A 70 5.64 -8.41 -2.28
N SER A 71 5.36 -7.47 -3.20
CA SER A 71 4.44 -7.72 -4.32
C SER A 71 4.96 -8.76 -5.32
N LEU A 72 6.27 -8.81 -5.55
CA LEU A 72 6.89 -9.83 -6.39
C LEU A 72 6.76 -11.22 -5.75
N GLN A 73 7.05 -11.33 -4.45
CA GLN A 73 6.91 -12.58 -3.72
C GLN A 73 5.45 -13.07 -3.70
N ALA A 74 4.51 -12.17 -3.44
CA ALA A 74 3.09 -12.51 -3.48
C ALA A 74 2.69 -13.04 -4.87
N THR A 75 3.15 -12.38 -5.95
CA THR A 75 2.88 -12.82 -7.32
C THR A 75 3.44 -14.22 -7.59
N GLU A 76 4.66 -14.51 -7.14
CA GLU A 76 5.26 -15.85 -7.24
C GLU A 76 4.40 -16.92 -6.53
N MET A 77 3.79 -16.55 -5.41
CA MET A 77 2.90 -17.43 -4.64
C MET A 77 1.47 -17.51 -5.20
N GLY A 78 1.19 -16.88 -6.35
CA GLY A 78 -0.15 -16.82 -6.94
C GLY A 78 -1.12 -15.86 -6.23
N LEU A 79 -0.60 -15.00 -5.36
CA LEU A 79 -1.34 -13.96 -4.66
C LEU A 79 -1.25 -12.63 -5.42
N PHE A 80 -2.28 -11.81 -5.24
CA PHE A 80 -2.36 -10.47 -5.78
C PHE A 80 -2.25 -9.47 -4.64
N THR A 81 -1.49 -8.40 -4.87
CA THR A 81 -1.37 -7.26 -3.95
C THR A 81 -1.93 -6.01 -4.59
N HIS A 82 -2.80 -5.29 -3.89
CA HIS A 82 -3.26 -3.97 -4.31
C HIS A 82 -2.93 -2.93 -3.22
N MET A 83 -1.97 -2.05 -3.51
CA MET A 83 -1.56 -0.98 -2.61
C MET A 83 -2.49 0.23 -2.77
N MET A 84 -2.91 0.84 -1.67
CA MET A 84 -3.91 1.89 -1.62
C MET A 84 -3.39 3.07 -0.81
N GLY A 85 -3.24 4.24 -1.45
CA GLY A 85 -2.98 5.51 -0.75
C GLY A 85 -4.25 6.23 -0.28
N GLY A 86 -5.43 5.78 -0.73
CA GLY A 86 -6.72 6.39 -0.38
C GLY A 86 -7.27 5.89 0.95
N PHE A 87 -6.79 6.45 2.06
CA PHE A 87 -7.28 6.22 3.42
C PHE A 87 -7.09 7.46 4.30
N ASP A 88 -7.85 7.53 5.40
CA ASP A 88 -7.72 8.59 6.40
C ASP A 88 -6.53 8.27 7.33
N HIS A 89 -5.47 9.07 7.21
CA HIS A 89 -4.23 8.85 7.95
C HIS A 89 -4.40 9.14 9.44
N SER A 90 -5.21 10.13 9.81
CA SER A 90 -5.45 10.50 11.20
C SER A 90 -6.29 9.43 11.89
N GLN A 91 -7.35 8.97 11.22
CA GLN A 91 -8.18 7.88 11.73
C GLN A 91 -7.38 6.59 11.87
N LEU A 92 -6.57 6.23 10.87
CA LEU A 92 -5.74 5.02 10.96
C LEU A 92 -4.75 5.08 12.14
N LYS A 93 -4.08 6.23 12.33
CA LYS A 93 -3.18 6.45 13.46
C LYS A 93 -3.88 6.29 14.80
N GLN A 94 -5.08 6.86 14.93
CA GLN A 94 -5.88 6.73 16.14
C GLN A 94 -6.32 5.28 16.36
N ASN A 95 -6.87 4.62 15.34
CA ASN A 95 -7.37 3.24 15.42
C ASN A 95 -6.29 2.25 15.84
N LEU A 96 -5.05 2.46 15.39
CA LEU A 96 -3.92 1.56 15.66
C LEU A 96 -2.97 2.06 16.76
N ASN A 97 -3.30 3.18 17.42
CA ASN A 97 -2.45 3.83 18.42
C ASN A 97 -1.00 4.01 17.93
N LEU A 98 -0.83 4.47 16.69
CA LEU A 98 0.50 4.62 16.09
C LEU A 98 1.24 5.78 16.74
N ILE A 99 2.53 5.56 17.04
CA ILE A 99 3.43 6.63 17.45
C ILE A 99 3.68 7.61 16.30
N ASP A 100 3.98 8.86 16.63
CA ASP A 100 4.16 9.91 15.64
C ASP A 100 5.27 9.64 14.63
N ASP A 101 6.32 8.93 15.04
CA ASP A 101 7.48 8.60 14.21
C ASP A 101 7.16 7.57 13.10
N LEU A 102 6.00 6.93 13.15
CA LEU A 102 5.51 6.06 12.08
C LEU A 102 4.61 6.84 11.13
N GLN A 103 4.99 6.83 9.87
CA GLN A 103 4.21 7.38 8.77
C GLN A 103 3.57 6.23 7.98
N PRO A 104 2.25 6.02 8.07
CA PRO A 104 1.52 5.19 7.11
C PRO A 104 1.67 5.72 5.69
N ILE A 105 1.97 4.83 4.75
CA ILE A 105 2.18 5.16 3.33
C ILE A 105 1.06 4.56 2.49
N VAL A 106 0.80 3.25 2.65
CA VAL A 106 -0.24 2.53 1.94
C VAL A 106 -0.87 1.46 2.83
N ILE A 107 -2.13 1.14 2.55
CA ILE A 107 -2.75 -0.12 2.97
C ILE A 107 -2.71 -1.07 1.77
N ILE A 108 -2.28 -2.30 1.98
CA ILE A 108 -2.11 -3.32 0.95
C ILE A 108 -3.16 -4.41 1.18
N ALA A 109 -4.07 -4.57 0.22
CA ALA A 109 -4.95 -5.74 0.19
C ALA A 109 -4.20 -6.91 -0.46
N VAL A 110 -4.24 -8.08 0.17
CA VAL A 110 -3.57 -9.30 -0.32
C VAL A 110 -4.55 -10.47 -0.34
N GLY A 111 -4.60 -11.19 -1.45
CA GLY A 111 -5.46 -12.37 -1.60
C GLY A 111 -5.26 -13.10 -2.91
N TYR A 112 -5.93 -14.24 -3.05
CA TYR A 112 -6.04 -14.92 -4.34
C TYR A 112 -7.01 -14.17 -5.27
N PRO A 113 -6.87 -14.32 -6.60
CA PRO A 113 -7.87 -13.84 -7.54
C PRO A 113 -9.27 -14.34 -7.17
N GLY A 114 -10.20 -13.41 -7.02
CA GLY A 114 -11.62 -13.72 -6.81
C GLY A 114 -12.37 -13.82 -8.13
N ASP A 115 -13.67 -14.11 -8.04
CA ASP A 115 -14.56 -14.04 -9.19
C ASP A 115 -14.92 -12.58 -9.52
N ALA A 116 -14.49 -12.09 -10.67
CA ALA A 116 -14.80 -10.73 -11.13
C ALA A 116 -16.31 -10.49 -11.34
N SER A 117 -17.12 -11.55 -11.44
CA SER A 117 -18.57 -11.45 -11.57
C SER A 117 -19.26 -10.84 -10.35
N VAL A 118 -18.64 -10.93 -9.17
CA VAL A 118 -19.17 -10.38 -7.92
C VAL A 118 -18.85 -8.89 -7.72
N LEU A 119 -18.04 -8.30 -8.61
CA LEU A 119 -17.69 -6.89 -8.56
C LEU A 119 -18.83 -6.02 -9.09
N PRO A 120 -19.06 -4.83 -8.49
CA PRO A 120 -19.87 -3.79 -9.11
C PRO A 120 -19.39 -3.49 -10.54
N GLU A 121 -20.31 -3.17 -11.45
CA GLU A 121 -20.05 -3.03 -12.89
C GLU A 121 -18.84 -2.13 -13.21
N ALA A 122 -18.72 -0.98 -12.53
CA ALA A 122 -17.59 -0.07 -12.72
C ALA A 122 -16.23 -0.69 -12.34
N LEU A 123 -16.18 -1.55 -11.32
CA LEU A 123 -14.96 -2.27 -10.92
C LEU A 123 -14.68 -3.44 -11.85
N LYS A 124 -15.71 -4.14 -12.32
CA LYS A 124 -15.59 -5.20 -13.31
C LYS A 124 -15.01 -4.70 -14.64
N GLN A 125 -15.46 -3.52 -15.10
CA GLN A 125 -14.89 -2.88 -16.30
C GLN A 125 -13.41 -2.54 -16.13
N ARG A 126 -12.99 -2.11 -14.92
CA ARG A 126 -11.57 -1.83 -14.61
C ARG A 126 -10.73 -3.10 -14.55
N GLU A 127 -11.27 -4.18 -13.99
CA GLU A 127 -10.59 -5.48 -13.92
C GLU A 127 -10.25 -6.03 -15.31
N HIS A 128 -11.14 -5.84 -16.28
CA HIS A 128 -10.93 -6.27 -17.66
C HIS A 128 -10.22 -5.23 -18.54
N ALA A 129 -9.95 -4.03 -18.03
CA ALA A 129 -9.34 -2.97 -18.81
C ALA A 129 -7.92 -3.36 -19.23
N LYS A 130 -7.56 -3.05 -20.48
CA LYS A 130 -6.19 -3.26 -20.95
C LYS A 130 -5.24 -2.39 -20.12
N ARG A 131 -4.14 -2.99 -19.68
CA ARG A 131 -3.08 -2.27 -19.00
C ARG A 131 -2.50 -1.21 -19.92
N SER A 132 -2.51 0.04 -19.48
CA SER A 132 -1.87 1.17 -20.14
C SER A 132 -0.75 1.74 -19.27
N ARG A 133 0.30 2.28 -19.91
CA ARG A 133 1.42 2.97 -19.27
C ARG A 133 1.75 4.20 -20.11
N LYS A 134 2.30 5.23 -19.47
CA LYS A 134 2.90 6.37 -20.18
C LYS A 134 3.99 5.86 -21.11
N ASN A 135 4.17 6.55 -22.23
CA ASN A 135 5.32 6.35 -23.10
C ASN A 135 6.59 6.73 -22.33
N GLN A 136 7.68 6.01 -22.57
CA GLN A 136 8.95 6.22 -21.88
C GLN A 136 9.45 7.67 -22.01
N THR A 137 9.22 8.28 -23.17
CA THR A 137 9.61 9.67 -23.48
C THR A 137 8.89 10.72 -22.62
N GLU A 138 7.83 10.34 -21.89
CA GLU A 138 7.13 11.24 -20.98
C GLU A 138 7.81 11.38 -19.61
N PHE A 139 8.74 10.49 -19.26
CA PHE A 139 9.38 10.48 -17.93
C PHE A 139 10.88 10.12 -17.95
N VAL A 140 11.48 9.90 -19.12
CA VAL A 140 12.91 9.65 -19.29
C VAL A 140 13.49 10.72 -20.20
N PHE A 141 14.48 11.47 -19.70
CA PHE A 141 15.08 12.61 -20.38
C PHE A 141 16.61 12.47 -20.39
N THR A 142 17.26 12.88 -21.48
CA THR A 142 18.71 13.18 -21.50
C THR A 142 18.93 14.65 -21.09
N GLN A 143 20.17 15.07 -20.82
CA GLN A 143 20.54 16.37 -20.21
C GLN A 143 20.21 17.64 -21.06
N SER A 144 19.23 17.56 -21.95
CA SER A 144 18.71 18.68 -22.74
C SER A 144 17.27 18.97 -22.33
N GLN A 145 17.06 19.39 -21.08
CA GLN A 145 15.94 20.30 -20.83
C GLN A 145 16.38 21.69 -21.29
N ASN A 146 16.30 21.94 -22.60
CA ASN A 146 16.31 23.29 -23.13
C ASN A 146 14.88 23.66 -23.52
N ASN A 147 14.29 24.48 -22.65
CA ASN A 147 13.05 25.25 -22.74
C ASN A 147 11.72 24.49 -22.61
#